data_AF-A0A0B7HEA7-F1
#
_entry.id   AF-A0A0B7HEA7-F1
#
_cell.length_a   1.000
_cell.length_b   1.000
_cell.length_c   1.000
_cell.angle_alpha   90.00
_cell.angle_beta   90.00
_cell.angle_gamma   90.00
#
_symmetry.space_group_name_H-M   'P 1'
#
loop_
_entity.id
_entity.type
_entity.pdbx_description
1 polymer ?
#
loop_
_entity_poly.entity_id
_entity_poly.type
_entity_poly.pdbx_seq_one_letter_code
_entity_poly.pdbx_strand_id
1 'polypeptide(L)'
;MKNVNNILSNISDFIQKNPMFVFFLVLLYFLRSWFRKLFPDKSEERLPEGQKDFEVEQQDVSGATLTRAQATTKAEHLFQAMDGIGGTDEQLIYNTLRGLSNADYNMIYNAFGVRYYNSYFGEKPLLSWFGSLLDLNAWIVNELSVKELQELKRINPELPF
;
A
#
# COMPACT_ATOMS: atom_id res chain seq x y z
N MET A 1 48.62 8.63 -32.08
CA MET A 1 47.76 9.82 -31.92
C MET A 1 46.81 10.06 -33.09
N LYS A 2 47.21 9.93 -34.37
CA LYS A 2 46.31 10.14 -35.54
C LYS A 2 45.04 9.28 -35.55
N ASN A 3 45.12 8.04 -35.04
CA ASN A 3 43.99 7.09 -35.09
C ASN A 3 42.86 7.44 -34.12
N VAL A 4 43.19 8.04 -32.96
CA VAL A 4 42.20 8.45 -31.94
C VAL A 4 41.41 9.67 -32.43
N ASN A 5 42.07 10.63 -33.07
CA ASN A 5 41.42 11.84 -33.57
C ASN A 5 40.40 11.55 -34.69
N ASN A 6 40.70 10.58 -35.57
CA ASN A 6 39.77 10.14 -36.61
C ASN A 6 38.54 9.42 -36.05
N ILE A 7 38.70 8.69 -34.95
CA ILE A 7 37.57 8.03 -34.27
C ILE A 7 36.67 9.09 -33.60
N LEU A 8 37.27 10.08 -32.94
CA LEU A 8 36.54 11.16 -32.27
C LEU A 8 35.75 12.04 -33.25
N SER A 9 36.32 12.37 -34.41
CA SER A 9 35.62 13.16 -35.43
C SER A 9 34.43 12.40 -36.01
N ASN A 10 34.60 11.11 -36.32
CA ASN A 10 33.52 10.29 -36.89
C ASN A 10 32.35 10.10 -35.91
N ILE A 11 32.64 10.01 -34.60
CA ILE A 11 31.61 9.95 -33.56
C ILE A 11 30.86 11.29 -33.45
N SER A 12 31.57 12.41 -33.47
CA SER A 12 30.97 13.75 -33.44
C SER A 12 30.03 13.97 -34.64
N ASP A 13 30.49 13.63 -35.84
CA ASP A 13 29.70 13.79 -37.06
C ASP A 13 28.43 12.93 -37.06
N PHE A 14 28.50 11.73 -36.48
CA PHE A 14 27.35 10.85 -36.33
C PHE A 14 26.32 11.39 -35.33
N ILE A 15 26.78 11.92 -34.18
CA ILE A 15 25.91 12.50 -33.15
C ILE A 15 25.16 13.72 -33.69
N GLN A 16 25.85 14.59 -34.44
CA GLN A 16 25.24 15.79 -35.03
C GLN A 16 24.20 15.46 -36.11
N LYS A 17 24.43 14.41 -36.90
CA LYS A 17 23.50 13.99 -37.96
C LYS A 17 22.29 13.23 -37.41
N ASN A 18 22.40 12.59 -36.25
CA ASN A 18 21.35 11.71 -35.70
C ASN A 18 21.06 11.97 -34.20
N PRO A 19 20.69 13.20 -33.80
CA PRO A 19 20.53 13.55 -32.39
C PRO A 19 19.43 12.72 -31.70
N MET A 20 18.33 12.44 -32.42
CA MET A 20 17.22 11.63 -31.90
C MET A 20 17.63 10.19 -31.62
N PHE A 21 18.44 9.58 -32.48
CA PHE A 21 18.92 8.20 -32.30
C PHE A 21 19.82 8.09 -31.06
N VAL A 22 20.73 9.05 -30.87
CA VAL A 22 21.59 9.11 -29.69
C VAL A 22 20.77 9.30 -28.42
N PHE A 23 19.78 10.20 -28.45
CA PHE A 23 18.84 10.38 -27.35
C PHE A 23 18.09 9.09 -27.02
N PHE A 24 17.58 8.37 -28.02
CA PHE A 24 16.92 7.07 -27.81
C PHE A 24 17.85 6.02 -27.23
N LEU A 25 19.13 5.97 -27.63
CA LEU A 25 20.10 5.03 -27.04
C LEU A 25 20.41 5.35 -25.58
N VAL A 26 20.57 6.64 -25.25
CA VAL A 26 20.76 7.09 -23.86
C VAL A 26 19.50 6.80 -23.05
N LEU A 27 18.32 7.10 -23.59
CA LEU A 27 17.05 6.81 -22.98
C LEU A 27 16.87 5.30 -22.77
N LEU A 28 17.20 4.45 -23.75
CA LEU A 28 17.15 2.99 -23.63
C LEU A 28 18.16 2.47 -22.59
N TYR A 29 19.32 3.10 -22.45
CA TYR A 29 20.28 2.77 -21.41
C TYR A 29 19.74 3.08 -20.00
N PHE A 30 19.16 4.26 -19.81
CA PHE A 30 18.50 4.64 -18.56
C PHE A 30 17.26 3.79 -18.30
N LEU A 31 16.44 3.54 -19.33
CA LEU A 31 15.27 2.67 -19.25
C LEU A 31 15.71 1.27 -18.89
N ARG A 32 16.76 0.68 -19.46
CA ARG A 32 17.27 -0.64 -19.08
C ARG A 32 17.75 -0.68 -17.63
N SER A 33 18.47 0.36 -17.19
CA SER A 33 18.89 0.48 -15.79
C SER A 33 17.72 0.62 -14.82
N TRP A 34 16.64 1.27 -15.27
CA TRP A 34 15.40 1.45 -14.51
C TRP A 34 14.48 0.22 -14.59
N PHE A 35 14.44 -0.47 -15.73
CA PHE A 35 13.66 -1.68 -16.00
C PHE A 35 14.13 -2.84 -15.14
N ARG A 36 15.43 -2.95 -14.87
CA ARG A 36 15.99 -3.92 -13.92
C ARG A 36 15.52 -3.67 -12.48
N LYS A 37 15.20 -2.41 -12.13
CA LYS A 37 14.62 -2.08 -10.83
C LYS A 37 13.11 -2.37 -10.78
N LEU A 38 12.41 -2.25 -11.91
CA LEU A 38 10.97 -2.49 -12.02
C LEU A 38 10.59 -3.96 -12.23
N PHE A 39 11.46 -4.75 -12.83
CA PHE A 39 11.27 -6.17 -13.09
C PHE A 39 12.50 -6.96 -12.60
N PRO A 40 12.72 -7.03 -11.28
CA PRO A 40 13.69 -7.96 -10.72
C PRO A 40 13.32 -9.39 -11.11
N ASP A 41 14.35 -10.19 -11.42
CA ASP A 41 14.24 -11.55 -11.94
C ASP A 41 13.39 -12.42 -10.99
N LYS A 42 12.45 -13.18 -11.56
CA LYS A 42 11.48 -14.00 -10.80
C LYS A 42 12.08 -15.29 -10.25
N SER A 43 13.41 -15.44 -10.30
CA SER A 43 14.14 -16.63 -9.83
C SER A 43 14.75 -16.46 -8.44
N GLU A 44 14.63 -15.30 -7.81
CA GLU A 44 14.88 -15.17 -6.37
C GLU A 44 13.60 -15.51 -5.61
N GLU A 45 13.63 -16.65 -4.92
CA GLU A 45 12.72 -16.91 -3.81
C GLU A 45 12.92 -15.76 -2.80
N ARG A 46 12.05 -14.76 -2.89
CA ARG A 46 12.01 -13.64 -1.95
C ARG A 46 11.56 -14.19 -0.60
N LEU A 47 12.48 -14.78 0.15
CA LEU A 47 12.40 -14.74 1.59
C LEU A 47 12.72 -13.29 1.97
N PRO A 48 11.75 -12.51 2.48
CA PRO A 48 11.99 -11.12 2.81
C PRO A 48 12.94 -11.06 4.01
N GLU A 49 14.19 -10.69 3.73
CA GLU A 49 15.17 -10.35 4.75
C GLU A 49 14.76 -9.00 5.37
N GLY A 50 14.15 -9.05 6.56
CA GLY A 50 14.13 -7.90 7.48
C GLY A 50 12.82 -7.17 7.74
N GLN A 51 11.65 -7.83 7.73
CA GLN A 51 10.50 -7.32 8.47
C GLN A 51 10.36 -8.15 9.75
N LYS A 52 10.77 -7.59 10.88
CA LYS A 52 10.28 -8.07 12.17
C LYS A 52 8.76 -8.06 12.08
N ASP A 53 8.18 -9.22 12.23
CA ASP A 53 6.77 -9.53 12.43
C ASP A 53 6.09 -8.32 13.10
N PHE A 54 5.41 -7.49 12.31
CA PHE A 54 4.56 -6.44 12.88
C PHE A 54 3.32 -7.16 13.38
N GLU A 55 3.49 -7.83 14.52
CA GLU A 55 2.45 -8.57 15.20
C GLU A 55 1.68 -7.58 16.05
N VAL A 56 0.39 -7.42 15.73
CA VAL A 56 -0.50 -6.56 16.51
C VAL A 56 -0.75 -7.22 17.85
N GLU A 57 -0.51 -6.49 18.94
CA GLU A 57 -0.87 -6.96 20.28
C GLU A 57 -2.39 -7.18 20.34
N GLN A 58 -2.78 -8.43 20.61
CA GLN A 58 -4.18 -8.83 20.70
C GLN A 58 -4.87 -8.05 21.83
N GLN A 59 -5.97 -7.38 21.49
CA GLN A 59 -6.77 -6.61 22.43
C GLN A 59 -7.69 -7.52 23.25
N ASP A 60 -8.04 -7.09 24.46
CA ASP A 60 -9.00 -7.82 25.30
C ASP A 60 -10.39 -7.81 24.65
N VAL A 61 -10.97 -9.01 24.52
CA VAL A 61 -12.30 -9.24 23.94
C VAL A 61 -13.30 -9.71 25.00
N SER A 62 -12.94 -9.62 26.27
CA SER A 62 -13.82 -9.97 27.38
C SER A 62 -15.08 -9.09 27.34
N GLY A 63 -16.24 -9.73 27.21
CA GLY A 63 -17.52 -9.02 27.06
C GLY A 63 -17.95 -8.76 25.61
N ALA A 64 -17.18 -9.21 24.62
CA ALA A 64 -17.63 -9.19 23.23
C ALA A 64 -18.87 -10.08 23.06
N THR A 65 -19.85 -9.56 22.32
CA THR A 65 -21.07 -10.26 21.93
C THR A 65 -20.95 -10.91 20.54
N LEU A 66 -20.02 -10.41 19.71
CA LEU A 66 -19.72 -10.99 18.41
C LEU A 66 -19.08 -12.38 18.55
N THR A 67 -19.40 -13.23 17.58
CA THR A 67 -18.63 -14.44 17.33
C THR A 67 -17.39 -14.14 16.50
N ARG A 68 -16.38 -15.01 16.57
CA ARG A 68 -15.16 -14.89 15.75
C ARG A 68 -15.48 -14.80 14.24
N ALA A 69 -16.46 -15.57 13.78
CA ALA A 69 -16.87 -15.54 12.37
C ALA A 69 -17.47 -14.18 12.00
N GLN A 70 -18.35 -13.60 12.83
CA GLN A 70 -18.91 -12.27 12.59
C GLN A 70 -17.83 -11.18 12.63
N ALA A 71 -16.90 -11.26 13.58
CA ALA A 71 -15.77 -10.33 13.66
C ALA A 71 -14.90 -10.39 12.40
N THR A 72 -14.61 -11.60 11.91
CA THR A 72 -13.87 -11.80 10.65
C THR A 72 -14.62 -11.21 9.45
N THR A 73 -15.92 -11.49 9.32
CA THR A 73 -16.75 -10.91 8.25
C THR A 73 -16.76 -9.39 8.28
N LYS A 74 -16.89 -8.79 9.47
CA LYS A 74 -16.83 -7.33 9.64
C LYS A 74 -15.46 -6.76 9.31
N ALA A 75 -14.37 -7.45 9.68
CA ALA A 75 -13.02 -7.05 9.31
C ALA A 75 -12.83 -7.04 7.78
N GLU A 76 -13.35 -8.05 7.07
CA GLU A 76 -13.30 -8.08 5.60
C GLU A 76 -14.18 -6.98 4.97
N HIS A 77 -15.35 -6.68 5.54
CA HIS A 77 -16.18 -5.56 5.05
C HIS A 77 -15.45 -4.23 5.21
N LEU A 78 -14.76 -4.01 6.34
CA LEU A 78 -13.97 -2.80 6.56
C LEU A 78 -12.80 -2.73 5.56
N PHE A 79 -12.09 -3.84 5.36
CA PHE A 79 -11.02 -3.88 4.37
C PHE A 79 -11.55 -3.56 2.97
N GLN A 80 -12.64 -4.18 2.53
CA GLN A 80 -13.24 -3.90 1.22
C GLN A 80 -13.73 -2.46 1.07
N ALA A 81 -14.23 -1.85 2.14
CA ALA A 81 -14.63 -0.45 2.14
C ALA A 81 -13.45 0.50 1.93
N MET A 82 -12.26 0.11 2.42
CA MET A 82 -11.05 0.93 2.43
C MET A 82 -10.10 0.63 1.25
N ASP A 83 -10.15 -0.57 0.68
CA ASP A 83 -9.27 -1.04 -0.42
C ASP A 83 -9.83 -0.70 -1.82
N GLY A 84 -10.79 0.22 -1.91
CA GLY A 84 -11.49 0.58 -3.13
C GLY A 84 -10.65 1.41 -4.10
N ILE A 85 -10.58 1.00 -5.38
CA ILE A 85 -10.02 1.86 -6.43
C ILE A 85 -10.96 3.04 -6.65
N GLY A 86 -10.53 4.24 -6.26
CA GLY A 86 -11.29 5.47 -6.46
C GLY A 86 -11.86 6.10 -5.20
N GLY A 87 -11.55 5.55 -4.02
CA GLY A 87 -11.90 6.12 -2.73
C GLY A 87 -12.42 5.09 -1.74
N THR A 88 -12.78 5.59 -0.56
CA THR A 88 -13.33 4.80 0.54
C THR A 88 -14.86 4.81 0.52
N ASP A 89 -15.49 3.69 0.91
CA ASP A 89 -16.92 3.61 1.19
C ASP A 89 -17.19 3.94 2.67
N GLU A 90 -17.34 5.23 2.97
CA GLU A 90 -17.52 5.70 4.35
C GLU A 90 -18.82 5.16 4.94
N GLN A 91 -19.85 4.99 4.12
CA GLN A 91 -21.15 4.52 4.58
C GLN A 91 -21.08 3.05 5.04
N LEU A 92 -20.32 2.21 4.35
CA LEU A 92 -20.06 0.83 4.77
C LEU A 92 -19.24 0.79 6.07
N ILE A 93 -18.23 1.66 6.23
CA ILE A 93 -17.47 1.79 7.48
C ILE A 93 -18.41 2.17 8.64
N TYR A 94 -19.22 3.21 8.46
CA TYR A 94 -20.18 3.67 9.45
C TYR A 94 -21.17 2.59 9.85
N ASN A 95 -21.75 1.89 8.86
CA ASN A 95 -22.70 0.82 9.13
C ASN A 95 -22.05 -0.37 9.84
N THR A 96 -20.78 -0.65 9.54
CA THR A 96 -20.06 -1.78 10.14
C THR A 96 -19.70 -1.50 11.60
N LEU A 97 -19.31 -0.26 11.92
CA LEU A 97 -18.82 0.15 13.24
C LEU A 97 -19.88 0.76 14.16
N ARG A 98 -21.07 1.10 13.66
CA ARG A 98 -22.13 1.73 14.44
C ARG A 98 -22.55 0.87 15.63
N GLY A 99 -22.58 1.49 16.82
CA GLY A 99 -23.12 0.91 18.05
C GLY A 99 -22.40 -0.34 18.55
N LEU A 100 -21.20 -0.64 18.03
CA LEU A 100 -20.37 -1.71 18.57
C LEU A 100 -19.84 -1.31 19.94
N SER A 101 -19.83 -2.28 20.86
CA SER A 101 -19.10 -2.11 22.11
C SER A 101 -17.60 -2.05 21.86
N ASN A 102 -16.83 -1.52 22.82
CA ASN A 102 -15.36 -1.57 22.75
C ASN A 102 -14.83 -3.01 22.60
N ALA A 103 -15.41 -3.98 23.30
CA ALA A 103 -14.99 -5.39 23.21
C ALA A 103 -15.33 -6.01 21.84
N ASP A 104 -16.48 -5.67 21.25
CA ASP A 104 -16.84 -6.09 19.89
C ASP A 104 -15.91 -5.47 18.84
N TYR A 105 -15.54 -4.21 19.02
CA TYR A 105 -14.53 -3.55 18.19
C TYR A 105 -13.17 -4.27 18.30
N ASN A 106 -12.70 -4.57 19.51
CA ASN A 106 -11.45 -5.28 19.74
C ASN A 106 -11.44 -6.65 19.04
N MET A 107 -12.57 -7.35 19.01
CA MET A 107 -12.67 -8.62 18.30
C MET A 107 -12.49 -8.46 16.78
N ILE A 108 -13.02 -7.38 16.20
CA ILE A 108 -12.85 -7.05 14.79
C ILE A 108 -11.41 -6.60 14.51
N TYR A 109 -10.84 -5.77 15.38
CA TYR A 109 -9.45 -5.32 15.30
C TYR A 109 -8.49 -6.50 15.29
N ASN A 110 -8.66 -7.44 16.23
CA ASN A 110 -7.88 -8.67 16.32
C ASN A 110 -8.05 -9.56 15.08
N ALA A 111 -9.25 -9.63 14.50
CA ALA A 111 -9.52 -10.39 13.28
C ALA A 111 -8.98 -9.70 12.01
N PHE A 112 -8.91 -8.38 11.99
CA PHE A 112 -8.34 -7.60 10.89
C PHE A 112 -6.83 -7.77 10.83
N GLY A 113 -6.15 -7.74 11.98
CA GLY A 113 -4.71 -7.88 12.09
C GLY A 113 -3.96 -6.71 11.45
N VAL A 114 -2.99 -7.02 10.60
CA VAL A 114 -2.29 -6.04 9.76
C VAL A 114 -2.53 -6.32 8.28
N ARG A 115 -2.72 -5.25 7.51
CA ARG A 115 -2.90 -5.33 6.06
C ARG A 115 -2.05 -4.30 5.35
N TYR A 116 -1.65 -4.61 4.13
CA TYR A 116 -0.76 -3.77 3.36
C TYR A 116 -1.51 -2.56 2.80
N TYR A 117 -1.11 -1.36 3.22
CA TYR A 117 -1.75 -0.11 2.85
C TYR A 117 -0.99 0.64 1.75
N ASN A 118 -1.70 1.17 0.76
CA ASN A 118 -1.16 2.14 -0.21
C ASN A 118 -2.20 3.22 -0.51
N SER A 119 -1.87 4.47 -0.15
CA SER A 119 -2.76 5.63 -0.27
C SER A 119 -3.19 6.00 -1.70
N TYR A 120 -2.54 5.46 -2.73
CA TYR A 120 -2.89 5.74 -4.12
C TYR A 120 -3.55 4.55 -4.84
N PHE A 121 -3.37 3.33 -4.35
CA PHE A 121 -3.72 2.11 -5.12
C PHE A 121 -4.24 0.92 -4.32
N GLY A 122 -4.35 0.99 -2.98
CA GLY A 122 -4.75 -0.15 -2.14
C GLY A 122 -3.72 -1.29 -2.06
N GLU A 123 -4.14 -2.48 -1.63
CA GLU A 123 -3.32 -3.69 -1.50
C GLU A 123 -3.06 -4.34 -2.87
N LYS A 124 -2.12 -3.80 -3.66
CA LYS A 124 -1.65 -4.43 -4.90
C LYS A 124 -0.20 -4.92 -4.79
N PRO A 125 0.06 -6.24 -4.93
CA PRO A 125 1.39 -6.84 -4.81
C PRO A 125 2.45 -6.27 -5.78
N LEU A 126 2.04 -5.72 -6.92
CA LEU A 126 2.94 -5.17 -7.94
C LEU A 126 3.54 -3.80 -7.55
N LEU A 127 2.97 -3.12 -6.56
CA LEU A 127 3.42 -1.80 -6.07
C LEU A 127 3.67 -1.81 -4.56
N SER A 128 3.95 -3.00 -3.99
CA SER A 128 4.14 -3.23 -2.56
C SER A 128 5.42 -2.62 -1.95
N TRP A 129 6.12 -1.77 -2.70
CA TRP A 129 7.32 -1.05 -2.26
C TRP A 129 7.03 0.40 -1.87
N PHE A 130 5.77 0.86 -2.02
CA PHE A 130 5.32 2.23 -1.70
C PHE A 130 4.36 2.34 -0.52
N GLY A 131 4.19 1.27 0.25
CA GLY A 131 3.15 1.15 1.26
C GLY A 131 3.65 0.45 2.51
N SER A 132 2.82 0.47 3.54
CA SER A 132 3.17 0.04 4.90
C SER A 132 2.15 -0.95 5.43
N LEU A 133 2.60 -1.89 6.26
CA LEU A 133 1.68 -2.71 7.06
C LEU A 133 1.02 -1.81 8.10
N LEU A 134 -0.31 -1.72 8.05
CA LEU A 134 -1.12 -0.93 8.97
C LEU A 134 -2.13 -1.83 9.66
N ASP A 135 -2.42 -1.54 10.93
CA ASP A 135 -3.54 -2.13 11.66
C ASP A 135 -4.86 -1.45 11.30
N LEU A 136 -5.99 -1.96 11.82
CA LEU A 136 -7.31 -1.42 11.52
C LEU A 136 -7.46 0.06 11.88
N ASN A 137 -6.87 0.50 13.01
CA ASN A 137 -6.93 1.90 13.43
C ASN A 137 -6.24 2.80 12.40
N ALA A 138 -5.01 2.43 12.02
CA ALA A 138 -4.23 3.19 11.07
C ALA A 138 -4.90 3.20 9.68
N TRP A 139 -5.50 2.08 9.24
CA TRP A 139 -6.29 2.06 8.02
C TRP A 139 -7.45 3.07 8.04
N ILE A 140 -8.26 3.05 9.10
CA ILE A 140 -9.41 3.97 9.23
C ILE A 140 -8.95 5.43 9.26
N VAL A 141 -7.87 5.75 9.97
CA VAL A 141 -7.35 7.12 10.08
C VAL A 141 -6.76 7.63 8.76
N ASN A 142 -6.18 6.75 7.94
CA ASN A 142 -5.65 7.16 6.63
C ASN A 142 -6.76 7.32 5.58
N GLU A 143 -7.85 6.54 5.69
CA GLU A 143 -8.95 6.58 4.73
C GLU A 143 -10.01 7.65 5.01
N LEU A 144 -10.26 7.97 6.29
CA LEU A 144 -11.27 8.96 6.65
C LEU A 144 -10.66 10.34 6.89
N SER A 145 -11.31 11.38 6.38
CA SER A 145 -11.02 12.76 6.74
C SER A 145 -11.38 13.04 8.21
N VAL A 146 -10.86 14.15 8.75
CA VAL A 146 -11.15 14.60 10.13
C VAL A 146 -12.66 14.72 10.39
N LYS A 147 -13.45 15.15 9.41
CA LYS A 147 -14.90 15.28 9.56
C LYS A 147 -15.60 13.92 9.62
N GLU A 148 -15.12 12.96 8.85
CA GLU A 148 -15.66 11.60 8.80
C GLU A 148 -15.30 10.82 10.06
N LEU A 149 -14.09 11.00 10.59
CA LEU A 149 -13.70 10.48 11.91
C LEU A 149 -14.58 11.06 13.03
N GLN A 150 -14.86 12.37 12.99
CA GLN A 150 -15.77 13.00 13.95
C GLN A 150 -17.19 12.45 13.87
N GLU A 151 -17.69 12.21 12.66
CA GLU A 151 -19.01 11.59 12.46
C GLU A 151 -19.02 10.15 12.95
N LEU A 152 -17.99 9.37 12.65
CA LEU A 152 -17.82 8.00 13.14
C LEU A 152 -17.81 7.96 14.68
N LYS A 153 -17.09 8.89 15.32
CA LYS A 153 -17.08 9.02 16.78
C LYS A 153 -18.44 9.43 17.35
N ARG A 154 -19.20 10.26 16.63
CA ARG A 154 -20.55 10.66 17.02
C ARG A 154 -21.51 9.48 17.00
N ILE A 155 -21.40 8.58 16.03
CA ILE A 155 -22.27 7.39 15.91
C ILE A 155 -21.78 6.20 16.75
N ASN A 156 -20.50 6.17 17.12
CA ASN A 156 -19.94 5.23 18.08
C ASN A 156 -18.82 5.89 18.93
N PRO A 157 -19.16 6.41 20.12
CA PRO A 157 -18.20 7.08 20.99
C PRO A 157 -17.19 6.12 21.65
N GLU A 158 -17.41 4.80 21.60
CA GLU A 158 -16.57 3.79 22.27
C GLU A 158 -15.33 3.36 21.46
N LEU A 159 -15.20 3.83 20.21
CA LEU A 159 -14.05 3.53 19.35
C LEU A 159 -12.75 4.12 19.95
N PRO A 160 -11.58 3.50 19.73
CA PRO A 160 -10.34 3.89 20.43
C PRO A 160 -9.56 5.07 19.82
N PHE A 161 -10.00 5.60 18.68
CA PHE A 161 -9.35 6.71 17.95
C PHE A 161 -10.21 7.99 17.92
#